data_AF-A0A5C1A997-F1
#
_entry.id   AF-A0A5C1A997-F1
#
_cell.length_a   1.000
_cell.length_b   1.000
_cell.length_c   1.000
_cell.angle_alpha   90.00
_cell.angle_beta   90.00
_cell.angle_gamma   90.00
#
_symmetry.space_group_name_H-M   'P 1'
#
loop_
_entity.id
_entity.type
_entity.pdbx_description
1 polymer ?
#
loop_
_entity_poly.entity_id
_entity_poly.type
_entity_poly.pdbx_seq_one_letter_code
_entity_poly.pdbx_strand_id
1 'polypeptide(L)'
;MAVDRGGVVTAVGVLTIVGAVGVLAYQAQKGRPVPRPHNHAHAAADRGPSVHSRIVSLGNDEYHAEVVLATDGKLHLFVLGADEGRVQAVAGEPLPALLKGSGDPAAVEVMLAPSPQPGDPPGTTSRFVTAVPGAVVARPLEVTVPNLSVEGKRFRFTASVGAADHAAEMPAKVADDEERRLYLTSGGDYTAADIVANGRRTASEKFKGFRAKHDAHPSAGDLLCPITGTKAHQDCSWVVGGKTYTFCCPPCVDEFVKQAKDRPGTIRVPEEYVQK
;
A
#
# COMPACT_ATOMS: atom_id res chain seq x y z
N MET A 1 -40.08 -22.96 78.13
CA MET A 1 -41.48 -22.51 77.91
C MET A 1 -41.39 -21.08 77.41
N ALA A 2 -41.65 -20.87 76.12
CA ALA A 2 -42.98 -20.55 75.58
C ALA A 2 -43.18 -19.02 75.63
N VAL A 3 -43.03 -18.33 74.49
CA VAL A 3 -44.12 -17.98 73.56
C VAL A 3 -44.89 -16.75 74.07
N ASP A 4 -44.53 -15.61 73.49
CA ASP A 4 -45.39 -14.80 72.61
C ASP A 4 -46.35 -13.74 73.19
N ARG A 5 -46.24 -12.59 72.51
CA ARG A 5 -47.24 -11.56 72.12
C ARG A 5 -47.89 -10.58 73.11
N GLY A 6 -47.76 -9.30 72.71
CA GLY A 6 -48.70 -8.18 72.93
C GLY A 6 -47.97 -6.91 73.37
N GLY A 7 -48.10 -5.72 72.77
CA GLY A 7 -48.89 -5.23 71.65
C GLY A 7 -48.78 -3.69 71.56
N VAL A 8 -49.27 -3.15 70.44
CA VAL A 8 -49.83 -1.79 70.23
C VAL A 8 -48.88 -0.57 70.05
N VAL A 9 -48.65 -0.27 68.76
CA VAL A 9 -48.85 0.99 68.01
C VAL A 9 -48.68 2.34 68.73
N THR A 10 -47.74 3.16 68.24
CA THR A 10 -47.95 4.61 68.09
C THR A 10 -47.29 5.08 66.79
N ALA A 11 -48.11 5.65 65.90
CA ALA A 11 -47.67 6.26 64.65
C ALA A 11 -47.40 7.76 64.90
N VAL A 12 -46.24 8.26 64.46
CA VAL A 12 -46.05 9.68 64.12
C VAL A 12 -45.20 9.71 62.87
N GLY A 13 -45.78 10.26 61.80
CA GLY A 13 -45.14 10.37 60.51
C GLY A 13 -44.05 11.43 60.47
N VAL A 14 -43.05 11.18 59.62
CA VAL A 14 -42.32 12.24 58.92
C VAL A 14 -42.21 11.81 57.46
N LEU A 15 -42.98 12.51 56.64
CA LEU A 15 -42.90 12.51 55.20
C LEU A 15 -41.75 13.46 54.81
N THR A 16 -40.64 12.94 54.34
CA THR A 16 -39.59 13.73 53.67
C THR A 16 -39.10 13.01 52.41
N ILE A 17 -39.75 13.38 51.31
CA ILE A 17 -39.17 13.70 49.99
C ILE A 17 -37.72 13.22 49.77
N VAL A 18 -37.53 12.10 49.06
CA VAL A 18 -36.38 11.91 48.15
C VAL A 18 -36.85 11.14 46.91
N GLY A 19 -37.84 11.72 46.22
CA GLY A 19 -38.31 11.25 44.91
C GLY A 19 -37.81 12.14 43.77
N ALA A 20 -36.52 12.49 43.75
CA ALA A 20 -35.96 13.41 42.74
C ALA A 20 -34.54 13.09 42.26
N VAL A 21 -34.04 11.86 42.46
CA VAL A 21 -32.73 11.45 41.90
C VAL A 21 -32.86 10.38 40.80
N GLY A 22 -34.00 9.67 40.72
CA GLY A 22 -34.20 8.58 39.76
C GLY A 22 -34.54 8.98 38.32
N VAL A 23 -34.88 10.24 38.04
CA VAL A 23 -35.34 10.68 36.69
C VAL A 23 -34.26 11.46 35.91
N LEU A 24 -33.15 11.85 36.54
CA LEU A 24 -32.02 12.50 35.83
C LEU A 24 -31.01 11.51 35.24
N ALA A 25 -31.14 10.19 35.48
CA ALA A 25 -30.23 9.19 34.95
C ALA A 25 -30.69 8.54 33.62
N TYR A 26 -31.93 8.76 33.16
CA TYR A 26 -32.47 8.11 31.96
C TYR A 26 -32.36 8.94 30.66
N GLN A 27 -32.03 10.24 30.75
CA GLN A 27 -31.93 11.12 29.56
C GLN A 27 -30.49 11.48 29.16
N ALA A 28 -29.47 10.88 29.77
CA ALA A 28 -28.05 11.12 29.45
C ALA A 28 -27.42 10.06 28.51
N GLN A 29 -28.23 9.22 27.85
CA GLN A 29 -27.76 8.13 26.97
C GLN A 29 -28.11 8.31 25.48
N LYS A 30 -28.40 9.54 25.00
CA LYS A 30 -28.63 9.81 23.57
C LYS A 30 -27.64 10.80 22.94
N GLY A 31 -26.35 10.61 23.18
CA GLY A 31 -25.34 11.50 22.60
C GLY A 31 -23.88 11.09 22.69
N ARG A 32 -23.54 9.80 22.87
CA ARG A 32 -22.15 9.40 22.69
C ARG A 32 -21.86 9.28 21.20
N PRO A 33 -20.99 10.11 20.60
CA PRO A 33 -20.54 9.88 19.24
C PRO A 33 -19.85 8.53 19.19
N VAL A 34 -20.28 7.69 18.24
CA VAL A 34 -19.57 6.47 17.87
C VAL A 34 -18.13 6.88 17.55
N PRO A 35 -17.09 6.25 18.13
CA PRO A 35 -15.73 6.48 17.68
C PRO A 35 -15.70 6.11 16.20
N ARG A 36 -15.50 7.11 15.34
CA ARG A 36 -15.14 6.81 13.95
C ARG A 36 -13.88 5.94 14.03
N PRO A 37 -13.75 4.89 13.21
CA PRO A 37 -12.46 4.21 13.10
C PRO A 37 -11.44 5.31 12.77
N HIS A 38 -10.50 5.50 13.69
CA HIS A 38 -9.38 6.38 13.46
C HIS A 38 -8.57 5.75 12.35
N ASN A 39 -8.77 6.24 11.13
CA ASN A 39 -7.84 6.00 10.04
C ASN A 39 -6.56 6.73 10.44
N HIS A 40 -5.69 6.04 11.16
CA HIS A 40 -4.34 6.51 11.38
C HIS A 40 -3.64 6.41 10.03
N ALA A 41 -3.72 7.50 9.27
CA ALA A 41 -2.77 7.76 8.21
C ALA A 41 -1.38 7.72 8.86
N HIS A 42 -0.62 6.66 8.59
CA HIS A 42 0.80 6.65 8.87
C HIS A 42 1.41 7.74 7.99
N ALA A 43 1.85 8.83 8.63
CA ALA A 43 2.67 9.82 7.98
C ALA A 43 3.86 9.09 7.35
N ALA A 44 3.98 9.21 6.03
CA ALA A 44 5.09 8.69 5.26
C ALA A 44 6.39 9.34 5.79
N ALA A 45 7.10 8.61 6.63
CA ALA A 45 8.48 8.93 6.94
C ALA A 45 9.31 8.68 5.67
N ASP A 46 10.10 9.69 5.31
CA ASP A 46 11.16 9.72 4.28
C ASP A 46 11.47 8.37 3.62
N ARG A 47 10.83 8.10 2.48
CA ARG A 47 11.28 7.03 1.57
C ARG A 47 12.20 7.64 0.51
N GLY A 48 13.51 7.53 0.79
CA GLY A 48 14.57 7.60 -0.22
C GLY A 48 14.38 6.56 -1.35
N PRO A 49 15.31 6.49 -2.31
CA PRO A 49 15.03 6.15 -3.71
C PRO A 49 14.29 4.82 -3.87
N SER A 50 13.02 4.92 -4.30
CA SER A 50 12.19 3.89 -4.96
C SER A 50 12.60 2.44 -4.70
N VAL A 51 12.34 1.97 -3.49
CA VAL A 51 12.43 0.55 -3.14
C VAL A 51 11.05 -0.07 -3.37
N HIS A 52 10.96 -1.06 -4.26
CA HIS A 52 9.72 -1.81 -4.49
C HIS A 52 9.57 -2.85 -3.38
N SER A 53 9.00 -2.44 -2.23
CA SER A 53 8.73 -3.34 -1.12
C SER A 53 7.25 -3.69 -0.99
N ARG A 54 6.97 -4.92 -0.55
CA ARG A 54 5.62 -5.44 -0.28
C ARG A 54 5.58 -6.07 1.11
N ILE A 55 4.69 -5.58 1.97
CA ILE A 55 4.41 -6.16 3.29
C ILE A 55 3.23 -7.15 3.18
N VAL A 56 3.37 -8.31 3.81
CA VAL A 56 2.35 -9.37 3.89
C VAL A 56 2.10 -9.73 5.35
N SER A 57 0.84 -9.66 5.76
CA SER A 57 0.38 -10.10 7.09
C SER A 57 0.47 -11.61 7.26
N LEU A 58 0.92 -12.04 8.44
CA LEU A 58 1.04 -13.43 8.84
C LEU A 58 0.31 -13.66 10.17
N GLY A 59 -0.48 -14.73 10.26
CA GLY A 59 -1.10 -15.13 11.52
C GLY A 59 -2.09 -14.11 12.10
N ASN A 60 -2.91 -13.48 11.26
CA ASN A 60 -3.87 -12.42 11.65
C ASN A 60 -3.17 -11.16 12.21
N ASP A 61 -2.20 -10.62 11.47
CA ASP A 61 -1.43 -9.42 11.82
C ASP A 61 -0.59 -9.55 13.10
N GLU A 62 -0.39 -10.77 13.61
CA GLU A 62 0.57 -11.03 14.71
C GLU A 62 2.01 -10.79 14.26
N TYR A 63 2.29 -11.03 12.97
CA TYR A 63 3.59 -10.85 12.34
C TYR A 63 3.40 -10.35 10.92
N HIS A 64 4.47 -9.78 10.35
CA HIS A 64 4.49 -9.41 8.95
C HIS A 64 5.79 -9.88 8.29
N ALA A 65 5.74 -10.03 6.97
CA ALA A 65 6.90 -10.26 6.14
C ALA A 65 7.00 -9.12 5.11
N GLU A 66 8.12 -8.42 5.08
CA GLU A 66 8.40 -7.44 4.03
C GLU A 66 9.34 -8.05 2.99
N VAL A 67 8.89 -8.12 1.74
CA VAL A 67 9.70 -8.55 0.61
C VAL A 67 10.15 -7.31 -0.15
N VAL A 68 11.45 -7.19 -0.39
CA VAL A 68 12.07 -6.03 -1.01
C VAL A 68 12.92 -6.48 -2.19
N LEU A 69 12.64 -5.96 -3.38
CA LEU A 69 13.54 -6.11 -4.52
C LEU A 69 14.48 -4.90 -4.56
N ALA A 70 15.74 -5.12 -4.20
CA ALA A 70 16.77 -4.10 -4.20
C ALA A 70 17.28 -3.81 -5.63
N THR A 71 17.79 -2.60 -5.83
CA THR A 71 18.34 -2.15 -7.13
C THR A 71 19.59 -2.89 -7.56
N ASP A 72 20.26 -3.59 -6.64
CA ASP A 72 21.43 -4.45 -6.91
C ASP A 72 21.03 -5.87 -7.36
N GLY A 73 19.74 -6.12 -7.61
CA GLY A 73 19.22 -7.41 -8.05
C GLY A 73 19.09 -8.44 -6.94
N LYS A 74 19.17 -8.03 -5.67
CA LYS A 74 18.90 -8.91 -4.54
C LYS A 74 17.45 -8.82 -4.07
N LEU A 75 16.96 -9.96 -3.60
CA LEU A 75 15.73 -10.03 -2.86
C LEU A 75 16.07 -10.04 -1.37
N HIS A 76 15.48 -9.12 -0.62
CA HIS A 76 15.51 -9.13 0.84
C HIS A 76 14.13 -9.54 1.36
N LEU A 77 14.12 -10.40 2.36
CA LEU A 77 12.94 -10.73 3.16
C LEU A 77 13.22 -10.28 4.58
N PHE A 78 12.41 -9.37 5.11
CA PHE A 78 12.42 -9.00 6.52
C PHE A 78 11.25 -9.67 7.23
N VAL A 79 11.51 -10.17 8.43
CA VAL A 79 10.46 -10.66 9.33
C VAL A 79 10.20 -9.56 10.36
N LEU A 80 8.94 -9.21 10.52
CA LEU A 80 8.47 -8.09 11.32
C LEU A 80 7.46 -8.61 12.37
N GLY A 81 7.34 -7.89 13.48
CA GLY A 81 6.34 -8.18 14.50
C GLY A 81 4.95 -7.67 14.12
N ALA A 82 4.04 -7.63 15.10
CA ALA A 82 2.72 -7.02 14.94
C ALA A 82 2.79 -5.51 14.61
N ASP A 83 3.84 -4.85 15.09
CA ASP A 83 4.23 -3.50 14.67
C ASP A 83 5.19 -3.62 13.48
N GLU A 84 4.74 -3.20 12.28
CA GLU A 84 5.53 -3.26 11.04
C GLU A 84 6.85 -2.47 11.13
N GLY A 85 6.96 -1.52 12.07
CA GLY A 85 8.20 -0.79 12.35
C GLY A 85 9.23 -1.58 13.16
N ARG A 86 8.90 -2.80 13.63
CA ARG A 86 9.77 -3.62 14.48
C ARG A 86 10.13 -4.93 13.80
N VAL A 87 11.42 -5.14 13.63
CA VAL A 87 11.95 -6.44 13.19
C VAL A 87 11.69 -7.53 14.23
N GLN A 88 11.40 -8.73 13.75
CA GLN A 88 11.18 -9.93 14.56
C GLN A 88 12.27 -10.95 14.22
N ALA A 89 13.14 -11.23 15.19
CA ALA A 89 14.17 -12.25 15.02
C ALA A 89 13.53 -13.66 15.00
N VAL A 90 13.97 -14.48 14.06
CA VAL A 90 13.57 -15.89 13.89
C VAL A 90 14.80 -16.78 13.79
N ALA A 91 14.62 -18.10 13.79
CA ALA A 91 15.73 -19.03 13.60
C ALA A 91 16.50 -18.72 12.31
N GLY A 92 17.83 -18.67 12.40
CA GLY A 92 18.74 -18.37 11.28
C GLY A 92 18.91 -19.53 10.30
N GLU A 93 17.84 -20.21 9.91
CA GLU A 93 17.86 -21.33 8.98
C GLU A 93 17.58 -20.85 7.54
N PRO A 94 18.31 -21.33 6.52
CA PRO A 94 18.01 -20.99 5.13
C PRO A 94 16.58 -21.36 4.75
N LEU A 95 15.89 -20.45 4.06
CA LEU A 95 14.49 -20.64 3.66
C LEU A 95 14.39 -20.92 2.15
N PRO A 96 13.73 -22.00 1.71
CA PRO A 96 13.41 -22.16 0.29
C PRO A 96 12.40 -21.10 -0.12
N ALA A 97 12.54 -20.59 -1.34
CA ALA A 97 11.58 -19.69 -1.97
C ALA A 97 11.43 -20.03 -3.46
N LEU A 98 10.25 -19.76 -3.99
CA LEU A 98 9.97 -19.89 -5.42
C LEU A 98 9.83 -18.49 -6.01
N LEU A 99 10.61 -18.21 -7.03
CA LEU A 99 10.60 -16.96 -7.78
C LEU A 99 9.94 -17.20 -9.14
N LYS A 100 8.91 -16.44 -9.46
CA LYS A 100 8.22 -16.55 -10.74
C LYS A 100 8.08 -15.17 -11.37
N GLY A 101 8.59 -15.02 -12.59
CA GLY A 101 8.37 -13.81 -13.38
C GLY A 101 6.94 -13.76 -13.89
N SER A 102 6.33 -12.57 -13.89
CA SER A 102 4.99 -12.38 -14.45
C SER A 102 4.91 -12.88 -15.90
N GLY A 103 3.96 -13.78 -16.20
CA GLY A 103 3.80 -14.38 -17.53
C GLY A 103 4.72 -15.57 -17.84
N ASP A 104 5.60 -15.96 -16.93
CA ASP A 104 6.43 -17.15 -17.09
C ASP A 104 5.67 -18.40 -16.61
N PRO A 105 5.77 -19.54 -17.33
CA PRO A 105 5.06 -20.75 -16.95
C PRO A 105 5.71 -21.50 -15.78
N ALA A 106 6.97 -21.23 -15.48
CA ALA A 106 7.76 -21.95 -14.49
C ALA A 106 8.30 -21.03 -13.39
N ALA A 107 8.29 -21.51 -12.16
CA ALA A 107 8.97 -20.88 -11.04
C ALA A 107 10.39 -21.45 -10.89
N VAL A 108 11.33 -20.60 -10.49
CA VAL A 108 12.70 -20.96 -10.15
C VAL A 108 12.81 -21.07 -8.64
N GLU A 109 13.32 -22.20 -8.16
CA GLU A 109 13.60 -22.37 -6.74
C GLU A 109 14.93 -21.69 -6.37
N VAL A 110 14.92 -20.95 -5.26
CA VAL A 110 16.09 -20.28 -4.69
C VAL A 110 16.14 -20.52 -3.18
N MET A 111 17.32 -20.35 -2.60
CA MET A 111 17.50 -20.35 -1.16
C MET A 111 17.74 -18.93 -0.65
N LEU A 112 16.93 -18.51 0.31
CA LEU A 112 17.11 -17.28 1.07
C LEU A 112 18.08 -17.56 2.22
N ALA A 113 19.27 -16.97 2.17
CA ALA A 113 20.26 -17.12 3.22
C ALA A 113 19.98 -16.17 4.39
N PRO A 114 20.11 -16.62 5.65
CA PRO A 114 20.01 -15.73 6.81
C PRO A 114 21.08 -14.64 6.72
N SER A 115 20.69 -13.40 6.98
CA SER A 115 21.59 -12.24 7.03
C SER A 115 21.30 -11.43 8.30
N PRO A 116 21.78 -11.90 9.47
CA PRO A 116 21.51 -11.27 10.76
C PRO A 116 21.85 -9.78 10.77
N GLN A 117 21.04 -9.01 11.46
CA GLN A 117 21.18 -7.56 11.61
C GLN A 117 21.71 -7.20 13.00
N PRO A 118 22.28 -6.00 13.18
CA PRO A 118 22.63 -5.51 14.52
C PRO A 118 21.40 -5.54 15.43
N GLY A 119 21.52 -6.25 16.55
CA GLY A 119 20.42 -6.44 17.51
C GLY A 119 19.72 -7.80 17.44
N ASP A 120 19.94 -8.58 16.37
CA ASP A 120 19.47 -9.97 16.33
C ASP A 120 20.24 -10.82 17.35
N PRO A 121 19.54 -11.62 18.19
CA PRO A 121 20.19 -12.56 19.08
C PRO A 121 21.09 -13.58 18.35
N PRO A 122 22.13 -14.13 19.02
CA PRO A 122 22.95 -15.18 18.44
C PRO A 122 22.14 -16.37 17.92
N GLY A 123 22.44 -16.83 16.71
CA GLY A 123 21.74 -17.95 16.06
C GLY A 123 20.38 -17.59 15.43
N THR A 124 19.99 -16.32 15.48
CA THR A 124 18.75 -15.82 14.88
C THR A 124 19.03 -14.82 13.76
N THR A 125 18.01 -14.53 12.98
CA THR A 125 18.03 -13.48 11.96
C THR A 125 16.66 -12.83 11.86
N SER A 126 16.60 -11.54 11.60
CA SER A 126 15.38 -10.84 11.17
C SER A 126 15.33 -10.59 9.66
N ARG A 127 16.40 -10.92 8.94
CA ARG A 127 16.52 -10.70 7.49
C ARG A 127 17.07 -11.91 6.76
N PHE A 128 16.55 -12.17 5.58
CA PHE A 128 17.08 -13.15 4.63
C PHE A 128 17.36 -12.48 3.30
N VAL A 129 18.37 -12.98 2.58
CA VAL A 129 18.82 -12.40 1.31
C VAL A 129 19.11 -13.49 0.30
N THR A 130 18.79 -13.22 -0.96
CA THR A 130 19.26 -14.02 -2.10
C THR A 130 19.49 -13.16 -3.33
N ALA A 131 20.31 -13.62 -4.25
CA ALA A 131 20.43 -13.00 -5.57
C ALA A 131 19.27 -13.48 -6.45
N VAL A 132 18.60 -12.55 -7.14
CA VAL A 132 17.58 -12.93 -8.11
C VAL A 132 18.28 -13.41 -9.38
N PRO A 133 18.01 -14.64 -9.86
CA PRO A 133 18.59 -15.12 -11.10
C PRO A 133 18.20 -14.20 -12.27
N GLY A 134 19.16 -13.83 -13.11
CA GLY A 134 18.96 -12.87 -14.21
C GLY A 134 17.79 -13.20 -15.16
N ALA A 135 17.41 -14.48 -15.24
CA ALA A 135 16.25 -14.96 -16.01
C ALA A 135 14.90 -14.37 -15.55
N VAL A 136 14.80 -13.83 -14.34
CA VAL A 136 13.53 -13.41 -13.71
C VAL A 136 13.48 -11.89 -13.42
N VAL A 137 14.53 -11.13 -13.77
CA VAL A 137 14.75 -9.73 -13.32
C VAL A 137 13.89 -8.69 -14.08
N ALA A 138 13.25 -9.06 -15.20
CA ALA A 138 12.63 -8.08 -16.10
C ALA A 138 11.14 -7.77 -15.84
N ARG A 139 10.51 -8.31 -14.79
CA ARG A 139 9.04 -8.26 -14.60
C ARG A 139 8.65 -8.18 -13.12
N PRO A 140 7.38 -7.85 -12.80
CA PRO A 140 6.83 -8.13 -11.48
C PRO A 140 7.17 -9.58 -11.09
N LEU A 141 7.80 -9.71 -9.93
CA LEU A 141 8.31 -10.95 -9.39
C LEU A 141 7.33 -11.45 -8.33
N GLU A 142 6.74 -12.60 -8.58
CA GLU A 142 5.98 -13.33 -7.58
C GLU A 142 6.95 -14.19 -6.76
N VAL A 143 6.96 -13.97 -5.45
CA VAL A 143 7.80 -14.65 -4.46
C VAL A 143 6.89 -15.49 -3.59
N THR A 144 7.07 -16.81 -3.62
CA THR A 144 6.37 -17.72 -2.69
C THR A 144 7.36 -18.28 -1.69
N VAL A 145 7.10 -18.05 -0.41
CA VAL A 145 7.83 -18.69 0.70
C VAL A 145 6.90 -19.76 1.28
N PRO A 146 7.18 -21.05 1.05
CA PRO A 146 6.29 -22.14 1.46
C PRO A 146 6.34 -22.41 2.98
N ASN A 147 7.40 -21.97 3.65
CA ASN A 147 7.60 -22.28 5.06
C ASN A 147 8.54 -21.29 5.76
N LEU A 148 7.97 -20.23 6.32
CA LEU A 148 8.62 -19.35 7.27
C LEU A 148 8.21 -19.74 8.70
N SER A 149 9.19 -20.03 9.56
CA SER A 149 8.93 -20.34 10.98
C SER A 149 9.10 -19.09 11.85
N VAL A 150 8.05 -18.72 12.60
CA VAL A 150 8.08 -17.62 13.59
C VAL A 150 7.50 -18.15 14.89
N GLU A 151 8.28 -18.14 15.98
CA GLU A 151 7.88 -18.64 17.31
C GLU A 151 7.22 -20.04 17.28
N GLY A 152 7.74 -20.96 16.46
CA GLY A 152 7.22 -22.33 16.33
C GLY A 152 5.96 -22.47 15.46
N LYS A 153 5.38 -21.36 14.98
CA LYS A 153 4.32 -21.36 13.96
C LYS A 153 4.96 -21.34 12.56
N ARG A 154 4.35 -22.04 11.61
CA ARG A 154 4.80 -22.10 10.21
C ARG A 154 3.84 -21.35 9.31
N PHE A 155 4.38 -20.44 8.51
CA PHE A 155 3.62 -19.60 7.60
C PHE A 155 4.01 -19.87 6.16
N ARG A 156 3.01 -19.85 5.29
CA ARG A 156 3.19 -19.80 3.84
C ARG A 156 2.62 -18.49 3.36
N PHE A 157 3.35 -17.80 2.49
CA PHE A 157 2.84 -16.59 1.84
C PHE A 157 3.37 -16.47 0.42
N THR A 158 2.66 -15.65 -0.35
CA THR A 158 3.05 -15.22 -1.69
C THR A 158 2.99 -13.70 -1.74
N ALA A 159 4.02 -13.07 -2.28
CA ALA A 159 4.13 -11.62 -2.43
C ALA A 159 4.52 -11.28 -3.87
N SER A 160 3.94 -10.21 -4.42
CA SER A 160 4.36 -9.64 -5.69
C SER A 160 5.20 -8.41 -5.42
N VAL A 161 6.43 -8.36 -5.94
CA VAL A 161 7.37 -7.24 -5.81
C VAL A 161 7.85 -6.80 -7.18
N GLY A 162 8.18 -5.52 -7.36
CA GLY A 162 8.54 -4.98 -8.68
C GLY A 162 7.36 -4.82 -9.65
N ALA A 163 6.15 -5.21 -9.25
CA ALA A 163 4.98 -4.44 -9.65
C ALA A 163 5.11 -3.09 -8.95
N ALA A 164 4.84 -2.00 -9.66
CA ALA A 164 4.49 -0.79 -8.96
C ALA A 164 3.22 -1.12 -8.17
N ASP A 165 3.34 -1.26 -6.84
CA ASP A 165 2.20 -1.41 -5.93
C ASP A 165 1.39 -0.11 -6.00
N HIS A 166 0.56 0.00 -7.03
CA HIS A 166 -0.53 0.94 -7.07
C HIS A 166 -1.79 0.15 -6.78
N ALA A 167 -1.91 -0.30 -5.53
CA ALA A 167 -3.24 -0.44 -4.95
C ALA A 167 -3.85 0.97 -4.86
N ALA A 168 -4.40 1.43 -5.98
CA ALA A 168 -5.37 2.51 -6.17
C ALA A 168 -5.25 3.81 -5.34
N GLU A 169 -4.08 4.18 -4.81
CA GLU A 169 -3.90 5.54 -4.32
C GLU A 169 -3.64 6.44 -5.52
N MET A 170 -4.69 7.19 -5.91
CA MET A 170 -4.59 8.14 -7.01
C MET A 170 -3.66 9.27 -6.59
N PRO A 171 -2.67 9.65 -7.41
CA PRO A 171 -1.78 10.75 -7.07
C PRO A 171 -2.59 12.04 -6.88
N ALA A 172 -2.14 12.88 -5.95
CA ALA A 172 -2.65 14.22 -5.82
C ALA A 172 -2.23 15.06 -7.04
N LYS A 173 -3.10 15.99 -7.45
CA LYS A 173 -2.76 16.99 -8.47
C LYS A 173 -1.58 17.84 -7.99
N VAL A 174 -0.65 18.13 -8.89
CA VAL A 174 0.41 19.11 -8.64
C VAL A 174 -0.18 20.54 -8.52
N ALA A 175 0.42 21.39 -7.67
CA ALA A 175 -0.03 22.78 -7.49
C ALA A 175 0.14 23.59 -8.79
N ASP A 176 -0.73 24.57 -9.05
CA ASP A 176 -0.84 25.25 -10.37
C ASP A 176 0.49 25.82 -10.91
N ASP A 177 1.29 26.50 -10.09
CA ASP A 177 2.58 27.06 -10.53
C ASP A 177 3.62 25.98 -10.85
N GLU A 178 3.60 24.88 -10.10
CA GLU A 178 4.47 23.73 -10.32
C GLU A 178 4.00 22.92 -11.54
N GLU A 179 2.67 22.82 -11.74
CA GLU A 179 2.05 22.18 -12.89
C GLU A 179 2.49 22.88 -14.19
N ARG A 180 2.48 24.21 -14.24
CA ARG A 180 2.96 24.96 -15.41
C ARG A 180 4.43 24.67 -15.71
N ARG A 181 5.29 24.62 -14.69
CA ARG A 181 6.71 24.26 -14.89
C ARG A 181 6.86 22.83 -15.39
N LEU A 182 6.06 21.92 -14.84
CA LEU A 182 6.05 20.51 -15.21
C LEU A 182 5.67 20.30 -16.69
N TYR A 183 4.68 21.03 -17.21
CA TYR A 183 4.21 20.81 -18.58
C TYR A 183 4.81 21.75 -19.63
N LEU A 184 5.27 22.94 -19.24
CA LEU A 184 5.73 23.96 -20.20
C LEU A 184 7.25 24.08 -20.28
N THR A 185 7.98 23.19 -19.61
CA THR A 185 9.44 23.08 -19.69
C THR A 185 9.82 21.67 -20.11
N SER A 186 10.73 21.50 -21.07
CA SER A 186 11.23 20.19 -21.47
C SER A 186 12.23 19.62 -20.45
N GLY A 187 12.37 18.30 -20.39
CA GLY A 187 13.39 17.60 -19.62
C GLY A 187 13.31 16.08 -19.82
N GLY A 188 14.44 15.38 -19.70
CA GLY A 188 14.50 13.93 -19.92
C GLY A 188 13.86 13.50 -21.25
N ASP A 189 12.95 12.52 -21.19
CA ASP A 189 12.18 12.02 -22.34
C ASP A 189 11.02 12.96 -22.76
N TYR A 190 10.71 13.99 -21.97
CA TYR A 190 9.67 14.98 -22.29
C TYR A 190 10.26 16.18 -23.02
N THR A 191 10.06 16.23 -24.33
CA THR A 191 10.74 17.16 -25.24
C THR A 191 9.92 18.41 -25.57
N ALA A 192 10.56 19.42 -26.16
CA ALA A 192 9.84 20.59 -26.68
C ALA A 192 8.81 20.24 -27.76
N ALA A 193 9.05 19.18 -28.54
CA ALA A 193 8.08 18.67 -29.52
C ALA A 193 6.83 18.12 -28.82
N ASP A 194 6.99 17.43 -27.69
CA ASP A 194 5.87 16.91 -26.90
C ASP A 194 5.02 18.05 -26.32
N ILE A 195 5.65 19.13 -25.85
CA ILE A 195 4.93 20.33 -25.37
C ILE A 195 4.04 20.91 -26.47
N VAL A 196 4.57 20.99 -27.69
CA VAL A 196 3.81 21.46 -28.87
C VAL A 196 2.71 20.47 -29.23
N ALA A 197 2.99 19.16 -29.25
CA ALA A 197 2.02 18.11 -29.55
C ALA A 197 0.85 18.09 -28.55
N ASN A 198 1.10 18.42 -27.28
CA ASN A 198 0.08 18.55 -26.25
C ASN A 198 -0.62 19.93 -26.25
N GLY A 199 -0.32 20.79 -27.22
CA GLY A 199 -0.99 22.08 -27.41
C GLY A 199 -0.52 23.18 -26.46
N ARG A 200 0.66 23.05 -25.84
CA ARG A 200 1.23 24.01 -24.87
C ARG A 200 0.30 24.28 -23.69
N ARG A 201 -0.29 23.22 -23.13
CA ARG A 201 -1.24 23.28 -22.02
C ARG A 201 -0.77 22.40 -20.86
N THR A 202 -1.30 22.64 -19.67
CA THR A 202 -1.19 21.70 -18.54
C THR A 202 -2.27 20.62 -18.61
N ALA A 203 -2.14 19.56 -17.80
CA ALA A 203 -3.18 18.54 -17.68
C ALA A 203 -4.50 19.14 -17.16
N SER A 204 -4.46 20.03 -16.16
CA SER A 204 -5.67 20.72 -15.67
C SER A 204 -6.38 21.54 -16.73
N GLU A 205 -5.64 22.19 -17.63
CA GLU A 205 -6.21 22.94 -18.75
C GLU A 205 -6.82 22.00 -19.81
N LYS A 206 -6.12 20.92 -20.17
CA LYS A 206 -6.56 19.97 -21.21
C LYS A 206 -7.77 19.17 -20.78
N PHE A 207 -7.81 18.71 -19.53
CA PHE A 207 -8.82 17.80 -19.01
C PHE A 207 -9.84 18.49 -18.10
N LYS A 208 -10.06 19.79 -18.27
CA LYS A 208 -11.05 20.54 -17.50
C LYS A 208 -12.44 19.89 -17.64
N GLY A 209 -13.02 19.50 -16.51
CA GLY A 209 -14.33 18.84 -16.46
C GLY A 209 -14.32 17.34 -16.77
N PHE A 210 -13.15 16.74 -16.99
CA PHE A 210 -12.99 15.30 -17.14
C PHE A 210 -13.41 14.56 -15.87
N ARG A 211 -14.11 13.43 -16.04
CA ARG A 211 -14.53 12.57 -14.94
C ARG A 211 -13.74 11.28 -14.99
N ALA A 212 -12.83 11.12 -14.04
CA ALA A 212 -12.04 9.91 -13.94
C ALA A 212 -12.90 8.72 -13.52
N LYS A 213 -12.61 7.56 -14.12
CA LYS A 213 -13.18 6.27 -13.72
C LYS A 213 -12.02 5.34 -13.37
N HIS A 214 -11.81 5.16 -12.08
CA HIS A 214 -10.74 4.31 -11.56
C HIS A 214 -11.25 2.86 -11.48
N ASP A 215 -11.16 2.15 -12.59
CA ASP A 215 -11.50 0.73 -12.63
C ASP A 215 -10.23 -0.11 -12.38
N ALA A 216 -10.16 -0.69 -11.19
CA ALA A 216 -9.04 -1.52 -10.76
C ALA A 216 -9.07 -2.95 -11.34
N HIS A 217 -10.07 -3.29 -12.15
CA HIS A 217 -10.24 -4.62 -12.73
C HIS A 217 -10.31 -4.56 -14.27
N PRO A 218 -9.22 -4.13 -14.94
CA PRO A 218 -9.17 -4.11 -16.40
C PRO A 218 -9.34 -5.53 -16.97
N SER A 219 -10.04 -5.62 -18.11
CA SER A 219 -10.20 -6.85 -18.88
C SER A 219 -9.06 -7.01 -19.89
N ALA A 220 -8.76 -8.23 -20.33
CA ALA A 220 -7.80 -8.48 -21.40
C ALA A 220 -8.10 -7.61 -22.64
N GLY A 221 -7.08 -6.94 -23.14
CA GLY A 221 -7.16 -5.95 -24.22
C GLY A 221 -7.43 -4.51 -23.78
N ASP A 222 -7.78 -4.26 -22.52
CA ASP A 222 -7.96 -2.90 -22.02
C ASP A 222 -6.62 -2.14 -21.95
N LEU A 223 -6.67 -0.85 -22.28
CA LEU A 223 -5.56 0.06 -22.04
C LEU A 223 -5.36 0.27 -20.55
N LEU A 224 -4.11 0.25 -20.10
CA LEU A 224 -3.74 0.43 -18.70
C LEU A 224 -3.14 1.82 -18.49
N CYS A 225 -3.46 2.42 -17.34
CA CYS A 225 -2.78 3.62 -16.87
C CYS A 225 -1.31 3.26 -16.54
N PRO A 226 -0.31 3.92 -17.16
CA PRO A 226 1.10 3.63 -16.92
C PRO A 226 1.56 3.81 -15.47
N ILE A 227 0.85 4.67 -14.74
CA ILE A 227 1.10 4.89 -13.31
C ILE A 227 0.42 3.79 -12.52
N THR A 228 -0.91 3.72 -12.53
CA THR A 228 -1.64 2.94 -11.53
C THR A 228 -1.95 1.50 -11.93
N GLY A 229 -1.79 1.13 -13.21
CA GLY A 229 -2.22 -0.18 -13.73
C GLY A 229 -3.74 -0.35 -13.81
N THR A 230 -4.55 0.64 -13.40
CA THR A 230 -6.01 0.64 -13.57
C THR A 230 -6.38 0.85 -15.03
N LYS A 231 -7.61 0.52 -15.43
CA LYS A 231 -8.11 0.81 -16.78
C LYS A 231 -7.97 2.30 -17.12
N ALA A 232 -7.28 2.60 -18.21
CA ALA A 232 -7.13 3.95 -18.74
C ALA A 232 -8.42 4.42 -19.45
N HIS A 233 -8.55 5.73 -19.59
CA HIS A 233 -9.59 6.36 -20.38
C HIS A 233 -9.01 6.87 -21.70
N GLN A 234 -9.61 6.50 -22.83
CA GLN A 234 -9.12 6.89 -24.17
C GLN A 234 -8.99 8.42 -24.33
N ASP A 235 -9.91 9.18 -23.73
CA ASP A 235 -9.91 10.64 -23.80
C ASP A 235 -8.91 11.32 -22.86
N CYS A 236 -8.31 10.58 -21.91
CA CYS A 236 -7.27 11.10 -21.03
C CYS A 236 -5.91 10.65 -21.56
N SER A 237 -5.38 11.38 -22.54
CA SER A 237 -4.13 11.02 -23.23
C SER A 237 -3.09 12.14 -23.24
N TRP A 238 -1.82 11.76 -23.22
CA TRP A 238 -0.69 12.70 -23.25
C TRP A 238 0.45 12.18 -24.13
N VAL A 239 1.13 13.10 -24.82
CA VAL A 239 2.29 12.76 -25.65
C VAL A 239 3.58 12.94 -24.85
N VAL A 240 4.44 11.93 -24.86
CA VAL A 240 5.80 11.94 -24.27
C VAL A 240 6.73 11.17 -25.21
N GLY A 241 7.90 11.72 -25.54
CA GLY A 241 8.84 11.07 -26.46
C GLY A 241 8.25 10.80 -27.84
N GLY A 242 7.33 11.64 -28.32
CA GLY A 242 6.60 11.47 -29.57
C GLY A 242 5.58 10.33 -29.59
N LYS A 243 5.28 9.71 -28.44
CA LYS A 243 4.32 8.60 -28.31
C LYS A 243 3.12 9.02 -27.47
N THR A 244 1.94 8.52 -27.83
CA THR A 244 0.69 8.81 -27.11
C THR A 244 0.44 7.76 -26.05
N TYR A 245 0.28 8.20 -24.81
CA TYR A 245 -0.08 7.38 -23.65
C TYR A 245 -1.48 7.74 -23.17
N THR A 246 -2.20 6.78 -22.58
CA THR A 246 -3.53 6.97 -22.00
C THR A 246 -3.51 6.74 -20.50
N PHE A 247 -4.34 7.46 -19.76
CA PHE A 247 -4.32 7.52 -18.30
C PHE A 247 -5.74 7.35 -17.76
N CYS A 248 -5.86 6.90 -16.51
CA CYS A 248 -7.18 6.83 -15.85
C CYS A 248 -7.65 8.19 -15.34
N CYS A 249 -6.72 9.12 -15.06
CA CYS A 249 -7.02 10.45 -14.55
C CYS A 249 -5.89 11.47 -14.83
N PRO A 250 -6.19 12.80 -14.79
CA PRO A 250 -5.20 13.85 -15.02
C PRO A 250 -3.99 13.83 -14.05
N PRO A 251 -4.14 13.56 -12.74
CA PRO A 251 -2.98 13.46 -11.85
C PRO A 251 -1.97 12.37 -12.22
N CYS A 252 -2.42 11.28 -12.88
CA CYS A 252 -1.47 10.29 -13.39
C CYS A 252 -0.61 10.82 -14.54
N VAL A 253 -1.09 11.83 -15.27
CA VAL A 253 -0.28 12.52 -16.28
C VAL A 253 0.85 13.31 -15.58
N ASP A 254 0.59 13.91 -14.42
CA ASP A 254 1.59 14.67 -13.66
C ASP A 254 2.77 13.76 -13.29
N GLU A 255 2.47 12.63 -12.65
CA GLU A 255 3.48 11.66 -12.22
C GLU A 255 4.23 11.05 -13.41
N PHE A 256 3.54 10.81 -14.52
CA PHE A 256 4.18 10.26 -15.71
C PHE A 256 5.15 11.26 -16.38
N VAL A 257 4.78 12.54 -16.47
CA VAL A 257 5.66 13.58 -17.00
C VAL A 257 6.84 13.84 -16.05
N LYS A 258 6.64 13.78 -14.72
CA LYS A 258 7.75 13.81 -13.75
C LYS A 258 8.71 12.63 -13.98
N GLN A 259 8.17 11.41 -14.07
CA GLN A 259 8.99 10.22 -14.33
C GLN A 259 9.80 10.35 -15.62
N ALA A 260 9.18 10.82 -16.71
CA ALA A 260 9.84 11.03 -17.99
C ALA A 260 11.04 11.98 -17.90
N LYS A 261 10.93 13.00 -17.05
CA LYS A 261 11.97 14.01 -16.84
C LYS A 261 13.09 13.51 -15.93
N ASP A 262 12.70 12.91 -14.81
CA ASP A 262 13.64 12.56 -13.73
C ASP A 262 14.36 11.25 -13.99
N ARG A 263 13.74 10.35 -14.78
CA ARG A 263 14.24 8.99 -15.06
C ARG A 263 14.07 8.62 -16.54
N PRO A 264 14.79 9.31 -17.45
CA PRO A 264 14.69 9.04 -18.88
C PRO A 264 15.09 7.59 -19.21
N GLY A 265 14.43 7.01 -20.21
CA GLY A 265 14.62 5.62 -20.65
C GLY A 265 13.90 4.56 -19.80
N THR A 266 13.20 4.95 -18.72
CA THR A 266 12.47 3.99 -17.86
C THR A 266 11.01 3.76 -18.27
N ILE A 267 10.46 4.65 -19.11
CA ILE A 267 9.10 4.55 -19.60
C ILE A 267 9.03 3.50 -20.71
N ARG A 268 8.07 2.58 -20.60
CA ARG A 268 7.83 1.54 -21.62
C ARG A 268 7.13 2.14 -22.85
N VAL A 269 7.11 1.40 -23.95
CA VAL A 269 6.32 1.81 -25.12
C VAL A 269 4.82 1.65 -24.86
N PRO A 270 3.93 2.46 -25.48
CA PRO A 270 2.48 2.42 -25.25
C PRO A 270 1.87 1.03 -25.38
N GLU A 271 2.38 0.21 -26.30
CA GLU A 271 1.89 -1.14 -26.58
C GLU A 271 2.11 -2.12 -25.41
N GLU A 272 3.00 -1.79 -24.47
CA GLU A 272 3.23 -2.57 -23.25
C GLU A 272 2.23 -2.24 -22.13
N TYR A 273 1.44 -1.17 -22.26
CA TYR A 273 0.41 -0.77 -21.30
C TYR A 273 -0.97 -1.28 -21.72
N VAL A 274 -1.04 -2.58 -21.98
CA VAL A 274 -2.28 -3.29 -22.33
C VAL A 274 -2.43 -4.49 -21.42
N GLN A 275 -3.64 -4.68 -20.88
CA GLN A 275 -3.97 -5.85 -20.09
C GLN A 275 -3.88 -7.10 -20.97
N LYS A 276 -3.06 -8.06 -20.56
CA LYS A 276 -2.92 -9.35 -21.25
C LYS A 276 -3.96 -10.35 -20.76
#